data_AF-V6LJG8-F1
#
_entry.id   AF-V6LJG8-F1
#
_cell.length_a   1.000
_cell.length_b   1.000
_cell.length_c   1.000
_cell.angle_alpha   90.00
_cell.angle_beta   90.00
_cell.angle_gamma   90.00
#
_symmetry.space_group_name_H-M   'P 1'
#
loop_
_entity.id
_entity.type
_entity.pdbx_description
1 polymer ?
#
loop_
_entity_poly.entity_id
_entity_poly.type
_entity_poly.pdbx_seq_one_letter_code
_entity_poly.pdbx_strand_id
1 'polypeptide(L)'
;MDTDNTCTNSVNTCDTNNFCPANGSSKEKCKPCIANMLQGKGCTCVTGTTVVNCTQCQDGSCITCIPGAYLQNSRCNFCMQDCGNCTAVDFCIKCNEGFVFNTVSKTCVKQVVQSCSTNQDCQKVGTGFCDPSKHVCVACAAGCDLCSSATFCNKCKEADFMTTIEGKCTNKCNTNVSGKFCNNGTQTDCAEGLTSACYCSGFVNCASCTSDKTSCETCLPGVIMNSAKQCNICADGYDKIGEMCWANFNSSQNKIGGGAIAGIVIAVLVVVGVVGGGLAFYFIKKAKK
;
A
#
# COMPACT_ATOMS: atom_id res chain seq x y z
N MET A 1 -60.82 -9.52 23.03
CA MET A 1 -60.08 -10.45 22.16
C MET A 1 -58.63 -10.34 22.59
N ASP A 2 -58.09 -11.37 23.25
CA ASP A 2 -56.66 -11.45 23.54
C ASP A 2 -55.90 -11.57 22.22
N THR A 3 -55.44 -10.45 21.69
CA THR A 3 -54.52 -10.42 20.56
C THR A 3 -53.14 -10.65 21.14
N ASP A 4 -52.74 -11.92 21.20
CA ASP A 4 -51.45 -12.36 21.67
C ASP A 4 -50.35 -11.70 20.79
N ASN A 5 -49.86 -10.52 21.19
CA ASN A 5 -48.88 -9.65 20.48
C ASN A 5 -47.49 -10.32 20.45
N THR A 6 -47.47 -11.42 19.71
CA THR A 6 -46.42 -12.41 19.63
C THR A 6 -46.27 -12.86 18.19
N CYS A 7 -45.20 -13.56 17.88
CA CYS A 7 -44.93 -14.00 16.52
C CYS A 7 -43.96 -15.18 16.48
N THR A 8 -43.91 -15.85 15.33
CA THR A 8 -42.87 -16.82 14.94
C THR A 8 -42.21 -16.33 13.65
N ASN A 9 -41.25 -17.09 13.11
CA ASN A 9 -40.68 -16.78 11.79
C ASN A 9 -41.68 -16.93 10.61
N SER A 10 -42.80 -17.63 10.81
CA SER A 10 -43.81 -17.92 9.77
C SER A 10 -45.17 -17.28 10.03
N VAL A 11 -45.46 -16.88 11.27
CA VAL A 11 -46.73 -16.28 11.67
C VAL A 11 -46.45 -14.97 12.38
N ASN A 12 -46.94 -13.86 11.83
CA ASN A 12 -46.86 -12.55 12.46
C ASN A 12 -48.24 -12.10 12.96
N THR A 13 -48.40 -11.98 14.26
CA THR A 13 -49.59 -11.39 14.91
C THR A 13 -49.25 -10.09 15.65
N CYS A 14 -48.14 -9.45 15.32
CA CYS A 14 -47.74 -8.19 15.92
C CYS A 14 -48.72 -7.07 15.56
N ASP A 15 -48.94 -6.17 16.53
CA ASP A 15 -49.66 -4.92 16.31
C ASP A 15 -48.87 -3.93 15.45
N THR A 16 -49.55 -2.91 14.94
CA THR A 16 -48.93 -1.83 14.18
C THR A 16 -47.78 -1.19 14.97
N ASN A 17 -46.71 -0.80 14.26
CA ASN A 17 -45.47 -0.24 14.82
C ASN A 17 -44.64 -1.22 15.69
N ASN A 18 -44.95 -2.51 15.65
CA ASN A 18 -44.12 -3.55 16.23
C ASN A 18 -43.51 -4.45 15.14
N PHE A 19 -42.34 -5.02 15.43
CA PHE A 19 -41.67 -6.03 14.61
C PHE A 19 -41.55 -7.35 15.34
N CYS A 20 -41.41 -8.42 14.56
CA CYS A 20 -41.20 -9.76 15.07
C CYS A 20 -39.69 -10.07 15.24
N PRO A 21 -39.19 -10.32 16.45
CA PRO A 21 -37.78 -10.71 16.67
C PRO A 21 -37.51 -12.20 16.45
N ALA A 22 -38.54 -13.04 16.27
CA ALA A 22 -38.38 -14.49 16.15
C ALA A 22 -37.53 -14.87 14.94
N ASN A 23 -36.61 -15.84 15.14
CA ASN A 23 -35.79 -16.43 14.09
C ASN A 23 -36.14 -17.90 13.80
N GLY A 24 -37.08 -18.47 14.56
CA GLY A 24 -37.53 -19.85 14.41
C GLY A 24 -39.01 -20.01 14.74
N SER A 25 -39.43 -21.25 14.95
CA SER A 25 -40.84 -21.61 15.23
C SER A 25 -41.29 -21.26 16.65
N SER A 26 -40.37 -20.88 17.54
CA SER A 26 -40.68 -20.46 18.90
C SER A 26 -41.44 -19.14 18.89
N LYS A 27 -42.49 -19.06 19.70
CA LYS A 27 -43.31 -17.86 19.86
C LYS A 27 -42.56 -16.81 20.67
N GLU A 28 -42.29 -15.66 20.08
CA GLU A 28 -41.61 -14.53 20.72
C GLU A 28 -42.56 -13.35 20.91
N LYS A 29 -42.31 -12.51 21.92
CA LYS A 29 -43.04 -11.25 22.08
C LYS A 29 -42.60 -10.23 21.03
N CYS A 30 -43.57 -9.57 20.41
CA CYS A 30 -43.31 -8.49 19.48
C CYS A 30 -42.64 -7.32 20.19
N LYS A 31 -41.78 -6.60 19.47
CA LYS A 31 -41.02 -5.45 20.01
C LYS A 31 -41.33 -4.19 19.20
N PRO A 32 -41.25 -2.99 19.81
CA PRO A 32 -41.38 -1.74 19.07
C PRO A 32 -40.37 -1.66 17.94
N CYS A 33 -40.77 -1.09 16.81
CA CYS A 33 -39.87 -0.80 15.70
C CYS A 33 -38.69 0.08 16.11
N ILE A 34 -37.50 -0.26 15.63
CA ILE A 34 -36.25 0.48 15.89
C ILE A 34 -35.45 0.66 14.60
N ALA A 35 -34.61 1.69 14.54
CA ALA A 35 -33.83 2.01 13.33
C ALA A 35 -32.84 0.89 12.91
N ASN A 36 -32.28 0.17 13.88
CA ASN A 36 -31.21 -0.83 13.68
C ASN A 36 -31.73 -2.28 13.76
N MET A 37 -32.91 -2.55 13.23
CA MET A 37 -33.40 -3.92 13.10
C MET A 37 -32.51 -4.75 12.18
N LEU A 38 -32.41 -6.05 12.45
CA LEU A 38 -31.72 -7.01 11.59
C LEU A 38 -32.27 -6.96 10.16
N GLN A 39 -31.37 -7.04 9.19
CA GLN A 39 -31.69 -7.03 7.77
C GLN A 39 -32.66 -8.18 7.44
N GLY A 40 -33.71 -7.91 6.65
CA GLY A 40 -34.77 -8.89 6.37
C GLY A 40 -35.87 -8.97 7.45
N LYS A 41 -35.74 -8.27 8.57
CA LYS A 41 -36.85 -7.97 9.48
C LYS A 41 -37.54 -6.67 9.06
N GLY A 42 -38.70 -6.36 9.63
CA GLY A 42 -39.36 -5.09 9.36
C GLY A 42 -40.56 -4.83 10.25
N CYS A 43 -41.03 -3.58 10.22
CA CYS A 43 -42.21 -3.16 10.93
C CYS A 43 -43.49 -3.77 10.37
N THR A 44 -44.43 -4.03 11.27
CA THR A 44 -45.83 -4.27 10.94
C THR A 44 -46.52 -2.92 10.77
N CYS A 45 -46.87 -2.54 9.54
CA CYS A 45 -47.56 -1.25 9.28
C CYS A 45 -49.08 -1.38 9.29
N VAL A 46 -49.58 -2.56 8.93
CA VAL A 46 -50.97 -2.97 9.13
C VAL A 46 -50.92 -4.27 9.92
N THR A 47 -51.78 -4.46 10.91
CA THR A 47 -51.77 -5.65 11.78
C THR A 47 -51.59 -6.95 10.96
N GLY A 48 -50.60 -7.75 11.35
CA GLY A 48 -50.25 -9.00 10.67
C GLY A 48 -49.51 -8.88 9.33
N THR A 49 -49.32 -7.67 8.80
CA THR A 49 -48.60 -7.42 7.54
C THR A 49 -47.26 -6.73 7.78
N THR A 50 -46.19 -7.49 7.71
CA THR A 50 -44.81 -6.98 7.81
C THR A 50 -44.39 -6.30 6.51
N VAL A 51 -43.89 -5.06 6.60
CA VAL A 51 -43.12 -4.44 5.53
C VAL A 51 -41.64 -4.66 5.83
N VAL A 52 -41.03 -5.61 5.12
CA VAL A 52 -39.62 -5.95 5.27
C VAL A 52 -38.75 -4.69 5.10
N ASN A 53 -37.72 -4.56 5.94
CA ASN A 53 -36.77 -3.44 6.00
C ASN A 53 -37.38 -2.08 6.40
N CYS A 54 -38.65 -2.03 6.78
CA CYS A 54 -39.28 -0.81 7.29
C CYS A 54 -38.94 -0.60 8.77
N THR A 55 -38.66 0.66 9.17
CA THR A 55 -38.37 1.07 10.56
C THR A 55 -39.44 1.98 11.15
N GLN A 56 -40.29 2.58 10.31
CA GLN A 56 -41.35 3.46 10.77
C GLN A 56 -42.54 3.42 9.81
N CYS A 57 -43.74 3.30 10.38
CA CYS A 57 -44.99 3.34 9.64
C CYS A 57 -45.78 4.61 9.96
N GLN A 58 -46.55 5.08 8.99
CA GLN A 58 -47.52 6.15 9.14
C GLN A 58 -48.72 5.83 8.24
N ASP A 59 -49.94 5.95 8.78
CA ASP A 59 -51.19 5.74 8.04
C ASP A 59 -51.25 4.40 7.28
N GLY A 60 -50.76 3.33 7.90
CA GLY A 60 -50.73 1.98 7.31
C GLY A 60 -49.61 1.74 6.29
N SER A 61 -48.80 2.75 5.98
CA SER A 61 -47.69 2.68 5.02
C SER A 61 -46.33 2.82 5.68
N CYS A 62 -45.29 2.26 5.07
CA CYS A 62 -43.92 2.51 5.51
C CYS A 62 -43.47 3.91 5.05
N ILE A 63 -42.81 4.66 5.95
CA ILE A 63 -42.26 5.99 5.65
C ILE A 63 -40.74 6.07 5.85
N THR A 64 -40.15 5.14 6.62
CA THR A 64 -38.71 5.12 6.88
C THR A 64 -38.20 3.69 6.76
N CYS A 65 -37.07 3.52 6.06
CA CYS A 65 -36.39 2.24 5.86
C CYS A 65 -35.16 2.10 6.77
N ILE A 66 -34.66 0.87 6.93
CA ILE A 66 -33.36 0.62 7.56
C ILE A 66 -32.22 1.25 6.73
N PRO A 67 -31.05 1.54 7.33
CA PRO A 67 -29.86 1.93 6.59
C PRO A 67 -29.52 0.94 5.45
N GLY A 68 -29.08 1.46 4.30
CA GLY A 68 -28.82 0.64 3.11
C GLY A 68 -30.07 0.28 2.29
N ALA A 69 -31.24 0.85 2.60
CA ALA A 69 -32.47 0.71 1.82
C ALA A 69 -33.11 2.07 1.51
N TYR A 70 -33.87 2.13 0.42
CA TYR A 70 -34.62 3.30 -0.02
C TYR A 70 -36.13 3.01 -0.11
N LEU A 71 -36.94 4.03 0.14
CA LEU A 71 -38.39 3.93 0.09
C LEU A 71 -38.89 4.11 -1.35
N GLN A 72 -39.68 3.16 -1.84
CA GLN A 72 -40.39 3.26 -3.11
C GLN A 72 -41.74 2.56 -2.99
N ASN A 73 -42.83 3.25 -3.31
CA ASN A 73 -44.20 2.71 -3.25
C ASN A 73 -44.54 2.04 -1.90
N SER A 74 -44.23 2.71 -0.79
CA SER A 74 -44.40 2.20 0.59
C SER A 74 -43.64 0.90 0.90
N ARG A 75 -42.63 0.54 0.10
CA ARG A 75 -41.75 -0.62 0.30
C ARG A 75 -40.29 -0.17 0.38
N CYS A 76 -39.51 -0.93 1.15
CA CYS A 76 -38.09 -0.67 1.34
C CYS A 76 -37.26 -1.62 0.47
N ASN A 77 -36.70 -1.08 -0.61
CA ASN A 77 -35.80 -1.81 -1.50
C ASN A 77 -34.35 -1.57 -1.07
N PHE A 78 -33.49 -2.58 -1.20
CA PHE A 78 -32.08 -2.41 -0.88
C PHE A 78 -31.38 -1.56 -1.94
N CYS A 79 -30.40 -0.79 -1.48
CA CYS A 79 -29.41 -0.19 -2.36
C CYS A 79 -28.60 -1.30 -3.07
N MET A 80 -27.95 -0.95 -4.18
CA MET A 80 -26.94 -1.82 -4.79
C MET A 80 -25.85 -2.21 -3.78
N GLN A 81 -25.09 -3.26 -4.13
CA GLN A 81 -24.00 -3.74 -3.30
C GLN A 81 -23.04 -2.61 -2.89
N ASP A 82 -22.64 -2.64 -1.62
CA ASP A 82 -21.71 -1.70 -1.00
C ASP A 82 -22.16 -0.23 -0.96
N CYS A 83 -23.43 0.05 -1.28
CA CYS A 83 -24.03 1.36 -1.13
C CYS A 83 -24.78 1.49 0.21
N GLY A 84 -24.44 2.50 1.00
CA GLY A 84 -25.06 2.75 2.31
C GLY A 84 -26.26 3.69 2.27
N ASN A 85 -26.36 4.54 1.24
CA ASN A 85 -27.46 5.46 1.03
C ASN A 85 -27.72 5.66 -0.47
N CYS A 86 -28.97 5.48 -0.90
CA CYS A 86 -29.40 5.57 -2.29
C CYS A 86 -30.84 6.11 -2.39
N THR A 87 -31.25 6.58 -3.57
CA THR A 87 -32.66 6.93 -3.88
C THR A 87 -33.32 5.98 -4.88
N ALA A 88 -32.51 5.14 -5.52
CA ALA A 88 -32.93 4.07 -6.41
C ALA A 88 -31.86 2.98 -6.39
N VAL A 89 -32.18 1.80 -6.92
CA VAL A 89 -31.24 0.66 -6.96
C VAL A 89 -29.91 1.04 -7.62
N ASP A 90 -29.94 1.83 -8.69
CA ASP A 90 -28.75 2.25 -9.45
C ASP A 90 -28.26 3.68 -9.13
N PHE A 91 -28.82 4.31 -8.09
CA PHE A 91 -28.46 5.69 -7.72
C PHE A 91 -27.96 5.77 -6.28
N CYS A 92 -26.66 5.50 -6.12
CA CYS A 92 -25.99 5.59 -4.84
C CYS A 92 -25.53 7.02 -4.53
N ILE A 93 -25.98 7.55 -3.40
CA ILE A 93 -25.57 8.86 -2.87
C ILE A 93 -24.29 8.71 -2.06
N LYS A 94 -24.20 7.64 -1.24
CA LYS A 94 -23.07 7.39 -0.35
C LYS A 94 -22.78 5.89 -0.26
N CYS A 95 -21.54 5.51 -0.57
CA CYS A 95 -21.07 4.16 -0.37
C CYS A 95 -20.87 3.83 1.13
N ASN A 96 -20.85 2.55 1.45
CA ASN A 96 -20.48 2.08 2.78
C ASN A 96 -19.05 2.52 3.15
N GLU A 97 -18.76 2.51 4.44
CA GLU A 97 -17.41 2.82 4.93
C GLU A 97 -16.36 1.92 4.25
N GLY A 98 -15.27 2.53 3.74
CA GLY A 98 -14.24 1.82 2.98
C GLY A 98 -14.55 1.61 1.49
N PHE A 99 -15.62 2.22 0.95
CA PHE A 99 -15.98 2.17 -0.47
C PHE A 99 -16.11 3.57 -1.06
N VAL A 100 -15.79 3.71 -2.36
CA VAL A 100 -15.93 4.96 -3.13
C VAL A 100 -16.77 4.68 -4.37
N PHE A 101 -17.64 5.64 -4.72
CA PHE A 101 -18.47 5.55 -5.91
C PHE A 101 -17.61 5.76 -7.17
N ASN A 102 -17.54 4.74 -8.02
CA ASN A 102 -16.87 4.82 -9.30
C ASN A 102 -17.87 5.33 -10.35
N THR A 103 -17.61 6.51 -10.90
CA THR A 103 -18.49 7.17 -11.88
C THR A 103 -18.52 6.49 -13.25
N VAL A 104 -17.53 5.64 -13.56
CA VAL A 104 -17.44 4.90 -14.82
C VAL A 104 -18.27 3.62 -14.75
N SER A 105 -18.06 2.79 -13.71
CA SER A 105 -18.85 1.57 -13.51
C SER A 105 -20.22 1.82 -12.89
N LYS A 106 -20.46 3.03 -12.35
CA LYS A 106 -21.65 3.41 -11.57
C LYS A 106 -21.89 2.51 -10.35
N THR A 107 -20.81 2.00 -9.76
CA THR A 107 -20.86 1.09 -8.61
C THR A 107 -19.96 1.59 -7.47
N CYS A 108 -20.26 1.16 -6.25
CA CYS A 108 -19.36 1.33 -5.11
C CYS A 108 -18.26 0.29 -5.24
N VAL A 109 -17.04 0.75 -5.43
CA VAL A 109 -15.87 -0.12 -5.44
C VAL A 109 -15.18 0.04 -4.10
N LYS A 110 -14.65 -1.07 -3.56
CA LYS A 110 -13.84 -0.99 -2.35
C LYS A 110 -12.77 0.06 -2.60
N GLN A 111 -12.77 1.11 -1.79
CA GLN A 111 -11.69 2.06 -1.83
C GLN A 111 -10.50 1.26 -1.36
N VAL A 112 -9.63 0.92 -2.30
CA VAL A 112 -8.30 0.45 -1.98
C VAL A 112 -7.53 1.69 -1.52
N VAL A 113 -7.97 2.26 -0.40
CA VAL A 113 -7.03 2.82 0.57
C VAL A 113 -6.34 1.58 1.08
N GLN A 114 -5.28 1.16 0.40
CA GLN A 114 -4.49 0.05 0.85
C GLN A 114 -3.83 0.56 2.14
N SER A 115 -4.52 0.33 3.26
CA SER A 115 -3.98 0.63 4.56
C SER A 115 -2.68 -0.15 4.65
N CYS A 116 -1.58 0.55 4.84
CA CYS A 116 -0.26 -0.04 4.76
C CYS A 116 0.46 0.18 6.09
N SER A 117 1.22 -0.83 6.48
CA SER A 117 2.19 -0.72 7.56
C SER A 117 3.61 -0.62 7.00
N THR A 118 3.82 -1.19 5.81
CA THR A 118 5.11 -1.24 5.14
C THR A 118 4.97 -0.94 3.65
N ASN A 119 6.09 -0.58 3.01
CA ASN A 119 6.11 -0.42 1.55
C ASN A 119 5.75 -1.71 0.81
N GLN A 120 6.03 -2.89 1.38
CA GLN A 120 5.69 -4.17 0.75
C GLN A 120 4.17 -4.33 0.55
N ASP A 121 3.36 -3.74 1.42
CA ASP A 121 1.90 -3.77 1.30
C ASP A 121 1.43 -3.03 0.03
N CYS A 122 2.08 -1.91 -0.30
CA CYS A 122 1.81 -1.10 -1.50
C CYS A 122 2.41 -1.71 -2.77
N GLN A 123 3.52 -2.41 -2.63
CA GLN A 123 4.20 -3.06 -3.76
C GLN A 123 3.43 -4.28 -4.27
N LYS A 124 2.82 -5.08 -3.38
CA LYS A 124 2.00 -6.25 -3.76
C LYS A 124 0.81 -5.89 -4.66
N VAL A 125 0.32 -4.68 -4.54
CA VAL A 125 -0.84 -4.18 -5.30
C VAL A 125 -0.44 -3.23 -6.42
N GLY A 126 0.86 -2.96 -6.58
CA GLY A 126 1.41 -2.12 -7.64
C GLY A 126 1.09 -0.63 -7.51
N THR A 127 0.89 -0.10 -6.30
CA THR A 127 0.39 1.29 -6.10
C THR A 127 1.37 2.27 -5.48
N GLY A 128 2.64 1.91 -5.32
CA GLY A 128 3.70 2.83 -4.88
C GLY A 128 4.27 2.50 -3.50
N PHE A 129 4.37 3.49 -2.62
CA PHE A 129 4.98 3.37 -1.28
C PHE A 129 3.99 3.72 -0.16
N CYS A 130 4.27 3.29 1.06
CA CYS A 130 3.43 3.56 2.21
C CYS A 130 3.77 4.91 2.83
N ASP A 131 2.81 5.85 2.89
CA ASP A 131 2.97 7.09 3.66
C ASP A 131 2.83 6.75 5.16
N PRO A 132 3.91 6.84 5.96
CA PRO A 132 3.89 6.42 7.36
C PRO A 132 3.03 7.34 8.24
N SER A 133 2.71 8.56 7.78
CA SER A 133 1.86 9.49 8.54
C SER A 133 0.38 9.20 8.38
N LYS A 134 0.01 8.67 7.21
CA LYS A 134 -1.38 8.44 6.83
C LYS A 134 -1.75 6.95 6.84
N HIS A 135 -0.76 6.06 6.87
CA HIS A 135 -0.91 4.62 6.69
C HIS A 135 -1.65 4.27 5.40
N VAL A 136 -1.36 4.98 4.31
CA VAL A 136 -1.98 4.77 3.00
C VAL A 136 -0.92 4.67 1.92
N CYS A 137 -1.16 3.83 0.92
CA CYS A 137 -0.29 3.78 -0.25
C CYS A 137 -0.42 5.06 -1.09
N VAL A 138 0.72 5.62 -1.45
CA VAL A 138 0.89 6.80 -2.28
C VAL A 138 1.68 6.41 -3.52
N ALA A 139 1.25 6.89 -4.67
CA ALA A 139 1.91 6.61 -5.94
C ALA A 139 3.35 7.12 -5.95
N CYS A 140 4.21 6.42 -6.70
CA CYS A 140 5.57 6.88 -6.95
C CYS A 140 5.59 8.15 -7.81
N ALA A 141 6.72 8.87 -7.76
CA ALA A 141 6.97 9.98 -8.66
C ALA A 141 6.93 9.55 -10.13
N ALA A 142 6.65 10.51 -11.03
CA ALA A 142 6.67 10.26 -12.47
C ALA A 142 8.01 9.66 -12.91
N GLY A 143 7.97 8.67 -13.81
CA GLY A 143 9.16 7.95 -14.27
C GLY A 143 9.64 6.84 -13.32
N CYS A 144 9.02 6.66 -12.16
CA CYS A 144 9.35 5.61 -11.21
C CYS A 144 8.29 4.48 -11.21
N ASP A 145 8.74 3.23 -11.28
CA ASP A 145 7.90 2.03 -11.18
C ASP A 145 7.81 1.50 -9.74
N LEU A 146 8.91 1.58 -9.00
CA LEU A 146 9.00 1.08 -7.64
C LEU A 146 9.73 2.10 -6.77
N CYS A 147 9.10 2.53 -5.69
CA CYS A 147 9.64 3.54 -4.79
C CYS A 147 9.49 3.13 -3.33
N SER A 148 10.33 3.72 -2.49
CA SER A 148 10.25 3.60 -1.03
C SER A 148 9.77 4.88 -0.36
N SER A 149 9.78 6.00 -1.10
CA SER A 149 9.23 7.29 -0.69
C SER A 149 8.88 8.14 -1.91
N ALA A 150 8.30 9.32 -1.68
CA ALA A 150 7.97 10.28 -2.74
C ALA A 150 9.20 10.75 -3.54
N THR A 151 10.39 10.71 -2.94
CA THR A 151 11.64 11.21 -3.55
C THR A 151 12.67 10.12 -3.81
N PHE A 152 12.38 8.87 -3.43
CA PHE A 152 13.32 7.76 -3.56
C PHE A 152 12.71 6.64 -4.41
N CYS A 153 13.28 6.46 -5.59
CA CYS A 153 12.90 5.45 -6.56
C CYS A 153 13.87 4.27 -6.55
N ASN A 154 13.37 3.09 -6.18
CA ASN A 154 14.12 1.84 -6.22
C ASN A 154 14.21 1.25 -7.64
N LYS A 155 13.24 1.55 -8.51
CA LYS A 155 13.24 1.12 -9.90
C LYS A 155 12.52 2.14 -10.78
N CYS A 156 13.25 2.72 -11.72
CA CYS A 156 12.69 3.60 -12.73
C CYS A 156 12.04 2.81 -13.87
N LYS A 157 11.18 3.50 -14.63
CA LYS A 157 10.62 3.01 -15.88
C LYS A 157 11.74 2.81 -16.90
N GLU A 158 12.20 1.57 -17.02
CA GLU A 158 13.39 1.20 -17.79
C GLU A 158 13.30 1.51 -19.29
N ALA A 159 12.10 1.80 -19.81
CA ALA A 159 11.91 2.26 -21.19
C ALA A 159 12.65 3.58 -21.43
N ASP A 160 12.49 4.55 -20.53
CA ASP A 160 12.92 5.95 -20.73
C ASP A 160 14.00 6.38 -19.74
N PHE A 161 14.07 5.72 -18.57
CA PHE A 161 14.87 6.17 -17.44
C PHE A 161 15.87 5.11 -16.95
N MET A 162 16.93 5.60 -16.33
CA MET A 162 17.94 4.82 -15.60
C MET A 162 17.84 5.12 -14.11
N THR A 163 17.83 4.08 -13.29
CA THR A 163 17.87 4.18 -11.83
C THR A 163 19.31 4.48 -11.37
N THR A 164 19.49 5.54 -10.61
CA THR A 164 20.78 5.87 -9.99
C THR A 164 20.99 5.14 -8.67
N ILE A 165 22.23 5.01 -8.21
CA ILE A 165 22.55 4.45 -6.89
C ILE A 165 21.98 5.26 -5.72
N GLU A 166 21.64 6.54 -5.94
CA GLU A 166 20.96 7.40 -4.97
C GLU A 166 19.42 7.29 -4.99
N GLY A 167 18.85 6.39 -5.80
CA GLY A 167 17.41 6.22 -5.92
C GLY A 167 16.70 7.35 -6.67
N LYS A 168 17.30 7.88 -7.74
CA LYS A 168 16.67 8.87 -8.65
C LYS A 168 16.53 8.28 -10.04
N CYS A 169 15.56 8.81 -10.80
CA CYS A 169 15.40 8.51 -12.21
C CYS A 169 16.06 9.59 -13.06
N THR A 170 17.00 9.17 -13.90
CA THR A 170 17.71 10.05 -14.84
C THR A 170 17.52 9.53 -16.26
N ASN A 171 17.86 10.35 -17.26
CA ASN A 171 17.73 9.94 -18.65
C ASN A 171 18.54 8.68 -18.91
N LYS A 172 17.94 7.71 -19.59
CA LYS A 172 18.63 6.50 -20.04
C LYS A 172 19.58 6.84 -21.19
N CYS A 173 20.67 6.08 -21.30
CA CYS A 173 21.56 6.14 -22.44
C CYS A 173 21.03 5.25 -23.57
N ASN A 174 21.09 5.73 -24.82
CA ASN A 174 20.53 5.02 -25.98
C ASN A 174 21.16 3.66 -26.24
N THR A 175 22.44 3.51 -25.89
CA THR A 175 23.20 2.28 -26.02
C THR A 175 23.97 2.03 -24.73
N ASN A 176 24.18 0.76 -24.39
CA ASN A 176 25.04 0.35 -23.30
C ASN A 176 26.42 -0.02 -23.86
N VAL A 177 27.48 0.55 -23.31
CA VAL A 177 28.86 0.33 -23.76
C VAL A 177 29.66 -0.29 -22.63
N SER A 178 30.29 -1.45 -22.88
CA SER A 178 31.03 -2.15 -21.81
C SER A 178 32.17 -1.28 -21.27
N GLY A 179 32.27 -1.21 -19.94
CA GLY A 179 33.21 -0.33 -19.23
C GLY A 179 32.74 1.11 -19.05
N LYS A 180 31.47 1.42 -19.36
CA LYS A 180 30.86 2.73 -19.13
C LYS A 180 29.58 2.63 -18.30
N PHE A 181 29.28 3.69 -17.57
CA PHE A 181 28.00 3.89 -16.87
C PHE A 181 27.23 5.04 -17.51
N CYS A 182 25.93 5.10 -17.23
CA CYS A 182 25.07 6.16 -17.75
C CYS A 182 24.94 7.30 -16.73
N ASN A 183 25.53 8.45 -17.05
CA ASN A 183 25.35 9.67 -16.28
C ASN A 183 24.30 10.55 -16.98
N ASN A 184 23.04 10.38 -16.58
CA ASN A 184 21.91 11.16 -17.08
C ASN A 184 21.88 11.33 -18.61
N GLY A 185 21.88 10.20 -19.32
CA GLY A 185 21.89 10.13 -20.79
C GLY A 185 23.27 10.18 -21.44
N THR A 186 24.33 10.43 -20.67
CA THR A 186 25.71 10.52 -21.17
C THR A 186 26.55 9.31 -20.76
N GLN A 187 27.19 8.66 -21.74
CA GLN A 187 28.10 7.54 -21.53
C GLN A 187 29.43 8.01 -20.90
N THR A 188 29.73 7.56 -19.68
CA THR A 188 30.91 7.97 -18.91
C THR A 188 31.73 6.75 -18.51
N ASP A 189 33.07 6.83 -18.51
CA ASP A 189 33.92 5.72 -18.08
C ASP A 189 33.66 5.35 -16.62
N CYS A 190 33.68 4.05 -16.32
CA CYS A 190 33.49 3.58 -14.95
C CYS A 190 34.69 3.98 -14.09
N ALA A 191 34.42 4.77 -13.07
CA ALA A 191 35.38 5.28 -12.09
C ALA A 191 34.67 5.52 -10.76
N GLU A 192 35.42 5.87 -9.72
CA GLU A 192 34.84 6.33 -8.46
C GLU A 192 33.86 7.50 -8.69
N GLY A 193 32.75 7.52 -7.93
CA GLY A 193 31.71 8.54 -8.06
C GLY A 193 30.67 8.30 -9.17
N LEU A 194 30.65 7.11 -9.77
CA LEU A 194 29.59 6.69 -10.68
C LEU A 194 28.20 6.84 -10.04
N THR A 195 27.21 7.23 -10.84
CA THR A 195 25.83 7.46 -10.39
C THR A 195 24.89 6.30 -10.73
N SER A 196 25.28 5.40 -11.62
CA SER A 196 24.54 4.19 -12.01
C SER A 196 25.50 3.02 -12.13
N ALA A 197 24.99 1.79 -12.17
CA ALA A 197 25.83 0.62 -12.41
C ALA A 197 26.67 0.77 -13.68
N CYS A 198 27.93 0.33 -13.58
CA CYS A 198 28.81 0.15 -14.72
C CYS A 198 28.29 -0.99 -15.59
N TYR A 199 28.19 -0.79 -16.90
CA TYR A 199 27.79 -1.84 -17.81
C TYR A 199 28.99 -2.75 -18.13
N CYS A 200 28.91 -4.02 -17.72
CA CYS A 200 29.93 -5.04 -18.00
C CYS A 200 29.26 -6.22 -18.71
N SER A 201 28.94 -6.08 -20.00
CA SER A 201 28.35 -7.14 -20.82
C SER A 201 27.06 -7.76 -20.25
N GLY A 202 26.22 -6.92 -19.61
CA GLY A 202 24.92 -7.33 -19.09
C GLY A 202 24.89 -7.73 -17.61
N PHE A 203 26.03 -7.73 -16.91
CA PHE A 203 26.03 -7.91 -15.46
C PHE A 203 25.48 -6.67 -14.74
N VAL A 204 24.73 -6.93 -13.65
CA VAL A 204 24.10 -5.91 -12.83
C VAL A 204 25.00 -5.49 -11.67
N ASN A 205 24.78 -4.28 -11.16
CA ASN A 205 25.44 -3.73 -9.97
C ASN A 205 26.99 -3.77 -9.97
N CYS A 206 27.63 -3.74 -11.13
CA CYS A 206 29.08 -3.55 -11.19
C CYS A 206 29.43 -2.09 -10.85
N ALA A 207 30.50 -1.88 -10.09
CA ALA A 207 31.15 -0.58 -9.92
C ALA A 207 32.29 -0.39 -10.94
N SER A 208 33.02 -1.47 -11.23
CA SER A 208 34.02 -1.53 -12.31
C SER A 208 33.91 -2.86 -13.07
N CYS A 209 34.46 -2.91 -14.28
CA CYS A 209 34.57 -4.15 -15.05
C CYS A 209 35.99 -4.70 -15.01
N THR A 210 36.14 -6.00 -15.26
CA THR A 210 37.43 -6.61 -15.58
C THR A 210 38.07 -5.97 -16.81
N SER A 211 39.37 -6.18 -17.01
CA SER A 211 40.14 -5.60 -18.12
C SER A 211 39.58 -5.92 -19.51
N ASP A 212 38.99 -7.10 -19.69
CA ASP A 212 38.29 -7.54 -20.91
C ASP A 212 36.83 -7.06 -20.99
N LYS A 213 36.35 -6.41 -19.93
CA LYS A 213 35.01 -5.80 -19.78
C LYS A 213 33.85 -6.79 -19.87
N THR A 214 34.13 -8.07 -19.64
CA THR A 214 33.13 -9.14 -19.74
C THR A 214 32.49 -9.49 -18.41
N SER A 215 33.03 -9.07 -17.28
CA SER A 215 32.51 -9.33 -15.93
C SER A 215 32.71 -8.15 -14.99
N CYS A 216 32.05 -8.14 -13.83
CA CYS A 216 32.34 -7.14 -12.80
C CYS A 216 33.72 -7.43 -12.18
N GLU A 217 34.50 -6.37 -11.93
CA GLU A 217 35.72 -6.46 -11.12
C GLU A 217 35.46 -6.05 -9.67
N THR A 218 34.64 -5.01 -9.48
CA THR A 218 34.14 -4.58 -8.17
C THR A 218 32.63 -4.36 -8.23
N CYS A 219 31.96 -4.47 -7.08
CA CYS A 219 30.52 -4.28 -6.96
C CYS A 219 30.16 -2.90 -6.40
N LEU A 220 28.96 -2.43 -6.73
CA LEU A 220 28.37 -1.26 -6.09
C LEU A 220 28.30 -1.41 -4.56
N PRO A 221 28.27 -0.29 -3.80
CA PRO A 221 28.06 -0.33 -2.35
C PRO A 221 26.83 -1.16 -1.97
N GLY A 222 26.94 -1.97 -0.93
CA GLY A 222 25.84 -2.83 -0.46
C GLY A 222 25.64 -4.12 -1.26
N VAL A 223 26.55 -4.45 -2.18
CA VAL A 223 26.48 -5.64 -3.02
C VAL A 223 27.75 -6.49 -2.85
N ILE A 224 27.56 -7.81 -2.73
CA ILE A 224 28.62 -8.81 -2.59
C ILE A 224 28.85 -9.49 -3.94
N MET A 225 30.13 -9.67 -4.28
CA MET A 225 30.53 -10.44 -5.46
C MET A 225 30.47 -11.94 -5.17
N ASN A 226 29.78 -12.70 -6.02
CA ASN A 226 29.77 -14.15 -5.92
C ASN A 226 31.02 -14.78 -6.57
N SER A 227 31.17 -16.11 -6.44
CA SER A 227 32.31 -16.86 -7.01
C SER A 227 32.39 -16.82 -8.54
N ALA A 228 31.31 -16.45 -9.23
CA ALA A 228 31.25 -16.27 -10.68
C ALA A 228 31.49 -14.81 -11.12
N LYS A 229 32.00 -13.94 -10.23
CA LYS A 229 32.25 -12.51 -10.48
C LYS A 229 30.98 -11.71 -10.83
N GLN A 230 29.85 -12.09 -10.26
CA GLN A 230 28.58 -11.38 -10.44
C GLN A 230 28.22 -10.61 -9.16
N CYS A 231 27.74 -9.39 -9.32
CA CYS A 231 27.29 -8.51 -8.23
C CYS A 231 25.76 -8.62 -8.05
N ASN A 232 25.28 -9.81 -7.69
CA ASN A 232 23.84 -10.09 -7.57
C ASN A 232 23.39 -10.53 -6.17
N ILE A 233 24.29 -10.49 -5.18
CA ILE A 233 24.01 -10.80 -3.78
C ILE A 233 24.01 -9.48 -3.01
N CYS A 234 22.94 -9.18 -2.28
CA CYS A 234 22.93 -8.01 -1.40
C CYS A 234 23.69 -8.30 -0.10
N ALA A 235 24.44 -7.31 0.38
CA ALA A 235 25.14 -7.39 1.66
C ALA A 235 24.15 -7.38 2.84
N ASP A 236 24.60 -7.80 4.02
CA ASP A 236 23.79 -7.71 5.23
C ASP A 236 23.32 -6.27 5.47
N GLY A 237 22.03 -6.12 5.77
CA GLY A 237 21.39 -4.81 5.89
C GLY A 237 20.98 -4.18 4.57
N TYR A 238 21.04 -4.91 3.44
CA TYR A 238 20.51 -4.50 2.15
C TYR A 238 19.51 -5.52 1.61
N ASP A 239 18.42 -5.03 1.03
CA ASP A 239 17.38 -5.85 0.40
C ASP A 239 17.45 -5.71 -1.13
N LYS A 240 17.20 -6.83 -1.84
CA LYS A 240 17.04 -6.81 -3.29
C LYS A 240 15.67 -6.24 -3.62
N ILE A 241 15.62 -5.05 -4.23
CA ILE A 241 14.38 -4.42 -4.70
C ILE A 241 14.59 -4.04 -6.18
N GLY A 242 13.84 -4.70 -7.06
CA GLY A 242 14.17 -4.72 -8.49
C GLY A 242 15.48 -5.48 -8.71
N GLU A 243 16.39 -4.91 -9.50
CA GLU A 243 17.72 -5.49 -9.76
C GLU A 243 18.84 -4.93 -8.87
N MET A 244 18.53 -3.94 -8.03
CA MET A 244 19.50 -3.26 -7.17
C MET A 244 19.34 -3.68 -5.70
N CYS A 245 20.42 -3.53 -4.94
CA CYS A 245 20.42 -3.71 -3.50
C CYS A 245 20.29 -2.37 -2.80
N TRP A 246 19.30 -2.24 -1.93
CA TRP A 246 18.98 -1.01 -1.23
C TRP A 246 19.13 -1.20 0.27
N ALA A 247 19.69 -0.21 0.96
CA ALA A 247 19.84 -0.27 2.40
C ALA A 247 18.47 -0.46 3.07
N ASN A 248 18.36 -1.45 3.94
CA ASN A 248 17.18 -1.73 4.73
C ASN A 248 17.16 -0.76 5.93
N PHE A 249 16.13 0.07 6.00
CA PHE A 249 15.95 1.02 7.10
C PHE A 249 15.61 0.35 8.45
N ASN A 250 15.29 -0.95 8.48
CA ASN A 250 14.97 -1.69 9.71
C ASN A 250 16.19 -2.20 10.47
N SER A 251 17.36 -2.31 9.84
CA SER A 251 18.57 -2.87 10.49
C SER A 251 19.24 -1.93 11.49
N SER A 252 18.69 -0.73 11.70
CA SER A 252 19.15 0.24 12.72
C SER A 252 18.10 0.58 13.78
N GLN A 253 16.98 -0.15 13.88
CA GLN A 253 15.89 0.17 14.81
C GLN A 253 15.83 -0.69 16.08
N ASN A 254 16.98 -1.18 16.57
CA ASN A 254 17.09 -1.41 18.01
C ASN A 254 17.57 -0.11 18.68
N LYS A 255 16.59 0.73 19.04
CA LYS A 255 16.68 2.01 19.76
C LYS A 255 17.05 3.23 18.89
N ILE A 256 16.04 4.05 18.56
CA ILE A 256 15.75 5.38 19.15
C ILE A 256 14.69 6.06 18.24
N GLY A 257 13.76 6.77 18.89
CA GLY A 257 12.56 7.36 18.30
C GLY A 257 12.79 8.49 17.31
N GLY A 258 11.66 9.01 16.82
CA GLY A 258 11.57 9.91 15.68
C GLY A 258 12.44 11.16 15.73
N GLY A 259 12.90 11.55 14.54
CA GLY A 259 13.47 12.86 14.26
C GLY A 259 14.97 12.86 13.99
N ALA A 260 15.39 12.48 12.78
CA ALA A 260 16.63 12.97 12.17
C ALA A 260 16.69 12.57 10.67
N ILE A 261 15.98 13.31 9.82
CA ILE A 261 16.30 13.37 8.39
C ILE A 261 17.33 14.49 8.24
N ALA A 262 18.61 14.17 8.37
CA ALA A 262 19.73 14.97 7.85
C ALA A 262 21.08 14.24 8.06
N GLY A 263 21.69 13.83 6.96
CA GLY A 263 23.15 13.74 6.82
C GLY A 263 23.88 12.57 7.48
N ILE A 264 24.13 11.49 6.73
CA ILE A 264 25.35 10.69 6.92
C ILE A 264 25.97 10.42 5.54
N VAL A 265 26.90 11.30 5.16
CA VAL A 265 27.91 11.06 4.09
C VAL A 265 29.32 10.98 4.69
N ILE A 266 29.50 11.00 6.02
CA ILE A 266 30.84 11.02 6.63
C ILE A 266 30.98 9.90 7.65
N ALA A 267 31.30 8.69 7.19
CA ALA A 267 31.82 7.64 8.07
C ALA A 267 32.92 6.80 7.41
N VAL A 268 32.99 6.74 6.08
CA VAL A 268 33.98 5.91 5.38
C VAL A 268 35.39 6.55 5.36
N LEU A 269 35.52 7.87 5.54
CA LEU A 269 36.83 8.55 5.53
C LEU A 269 37.63 8.45 6.84
N VAL A 270 37.02 8.07 7.97
CA VAL A 270 37.74 8.02 9.26
C VAL A 270 38.50 6.71 9.44
N VAL A 271 38.05 5.60 8.84
CA VAL A 271 38.71 4.30 9.00
C VAL A 271 40.03 4.23 8.22
N VAL A 272 40.16 4.94 7.10
CA VAL A 272 41.41 4.95 6.30
C VAL A 272 42.46 5.89 6.92
N GLY A 273 42.06 6.98 7.57
CA GLY A 273 42.98 7.93 8.21
C GLY A 273 43.69 7.39 9.46
N VAL A 274 43.03 6.52 10.23
CA VAL A 274 43.61 5.96 11.47
C VAL A 274 44.60 4.83 11.18
N VAL A 275 44.37 4.03 10.14
CA VAL A 275 45.28 2.93 9.76
C VAL A 275 46.54 3.46 9.05
N GLY A 276 46.41 4.50 8.22
CA GLY A 276 47.56 5.11 7.53
C GLY A 276 48.44 5.98 8.44
N GLY A 277 47.86 6.80 9.31
CA GLY A 277 48.61 7.71 10.19
C GLY A 277 49.35 7.01 11.33
N GLY A 278 48.77 5.94 11.89
CA GLY A 278 49.36 5.19 12.99
C GLY A 278 50.63 4.42 12.60
N LEU A 279 50.67 3.85 11.40
CA LEU A 279 51.84 3.13 10.90
C LEU A 279 53.01 4.07 10.59
N ALA A 280 52.74 5.24 10.00
CA ALA A 280 53.77 6.24 9.73
C ALA A 280 54.42 6.78 11.02
N PHE A 281 53.61 7.05 12.07
CA PHE A 281 54.13 7.53 13.34
C PHE A 281 54.96 6.46 14.09
N TYR A 282 54.59 5.19 13.97
CA TYR A 282 55.33 4.08 14.58
C TYR A 282 56.71 3.88 13.95
N PHE A 283 56.83 3.97 12.62
CA PHE A 283 58.12 3.83 11.94
C PHE A 283 59.06 5.02 12.18
N ILE A 284 58.54 6.25 12.28
CA ILE A 284 59.35 7.45 12.55
C ILE A 284 59.93 7.41 13.98
N LYS A 285 59.20 6.87 14.97
CA LYS A 285 59.67 6.79 16.36
C LYS A 285 60.75 5.72 16.56
N LYS A 286 60.79 4.69 15.72
CA LYS A 286 61.80 3.61 15.78
C LYS A 286 63.14 4.00 15.15
N ALA A 287 63.17 5.02 14.28
CA ALA A 287 64.40 5.50 13.62
C ALA A 287 65.21 6.51 14.47
N LYS A 288 64.74 6.90 15.66
CA LYS A 288 65.41 7.87 16.55
C LYS A 288 65.89 7.25 17.88
N LYS A 289 66.11 5.93 17.94
CA LYS A 289 66.66 5.25 19.12
C LYS A 289 67.81 4.34 18.73
#